data_AF-A0AAE0LV18-F1
#
_entry.id   AF-A0AAE0LV18-F1
#
_cell.length_a   1.000
_cell.length_b   1.000
_cell.length_c   1.000
_cell.angle_alpha   90.00
_cell.angle_beta   90.00
_cell.angle_gamma   90.00
#
_symmetry.space_group_name_H-M   'P 1'
#
loop_
_entity.id
_entity.type
_entity.pdbx_description
1 polymer ?
#
loop_
_entity_poly.entity_id
_entity_poly.type
_entity_poly.pdbx_seq_one_letter_code
_entity_poly.pdbx_strand_id
1 'polypeptide(L)'
;MSSTGSGNQTSGGRRPAKAPAAPNTQGAAKATTTSNAQGTRRQLPARATSTPANASTAPRVRNGPAAEGGAESTSGPSIPFKESDVAHKEHHQTYRKLVNLVKNRKAEDKPRIFVFTDIEQDYDDLLAIIFLAEMHRMGAIELVGFVANHEPAYQRARFLRTILRLVGLEHLPVGVGSVGTDNLSQHSGVFFYSLKNITFDRAPWNPPNLELPDAKTVITNVLRSKSNVTALMISSLQDIGEFFDRKDKTADFMKYNFTKFISQGGYEVEATEQAAQSGKSSKPKVKVTLKPVKDMANNKFNLKQAANYTNHLAAHKLTSDTWSREAAKAARLPGTFMKEMFQYGPIGAHLEWLWMRQEFKFYWDPFNWPFMDFLNVDWYLNTRLGLDKTSADFNELRKTEMPFSDAAPRIKVIAYDGCAAVGAVGDDFMRAMGVLDPESKLPAYNRPDVAGHPHRVFGKKADDLGGINARRLAQVMKTFLLGGMIATAGRAESLIPRASIKHDHEESGINLDGFRARITLRNLRIKLDEDIKRAEEAKAAGKDKEYRRDLGTIDKRRSTIAVYEERIKREERVTRISEPVRASIPYEQLYQQAMGQTRK
;
A
#
# COMPACT_ATOMS: atom_id res chain seq x y z
N MET A 1 19.05 -34.11 -63.08
CA MET A 1 17.62 -33.75 -63.25
C MET A 1 17.42 -32.41 -62.53
N SER A 2 17.67 -31.28 -63.21
CA SER A 2 16.63 -30.39 -63.78
C SER A 2 15.61 -29.95 -62.70
N SER A 3 15.45 -28.69 -62.32
CA SER A 3 15.36 -27.50 -63.15
C SER A 3 15.49 -26.21 -62.32
N THR A 4 15.99 -25.19 -62.99
CA THR A 4 15.99 -23.76 -62.63
C THR A 4 14.59 -23.16 -62.78
N GLY A 5 14.20 -22.24 -61.89
CA GLY A 5 13.00 -21.41 -62.02
C GLY A 5 13.18 -20.06 -61.32
N SER A 6 13.31 -19.02 -62.13
CA SER A 6 13.54 -17.61 -61.78
C SER A 6 12.27 -16.84 -61.43
N GLY A 7 12.40 -15.89 -60.50
CA GLY A 7 11.77 -14.55 -60.56
C GLY A 7 10.32 -14.40 -60.10
N ASN A 8 10.07 -13.54 -59.11
CA ASN A 8 9.50 -12.22 -59.41
C ASN A 8 9.56 -11.24 -58.22
N GLN A 9 9.84 -9.98 -58.56
CA GLN A 9 9.78 -8.82 -57.69
C GLN A 9 8.33 -8.38 -57.46
N THR A 10 7.99 -7.97 -56.24
CA THR A 10 6.97 -6.93 -56.02
C THR A 10 7.35 -6.09 -54.80
N SER A 11 7.73 -4.85 -55.08
CA SER A 11 7.90 -3.75 -54.14
C SER A 11 6.55 -3.24 -53.63
N GLY A 12 6.29 -3.39 -52.33
CA GLY A 12 5.14 -2.79 -51.65
C GLY A 12 5.59 -1.71 -50.66
N GLY A 13 5.59 -0.44 -51.10
CA GLY A 13 5.89 0.71 -50.25
C GLY A 13 4.83 0.94 -49.19
N ARG A 14 5.22 0.93 -47.90
CA ARG A 14 4.38 1.39 -46.79
C ARG A 14 4.72 2.84 -46.46
N ARG A 15 3.73 3.72 -46.68
CA ARG A 15 3.68 5.09 -46.13
C ARG A 15 3.51 5.04 -44.60
N PRO A 16 4.19 5.88 -43.82
CA PRO A 16 3.87 6.06 -42.40
C PRO A 16 2.64 6.97 -42.24
N ALA A 17 1.74 6.57 -41.34
CA ALA A 17 0.55 7.33 -40.95
C ALA A 17 0.96 8.59 -40.18
N LYS A 18 0.35 9.73 -40.55
CA LYS A 18 0.44 11.01 -39.84
C LYS A 18 -0.23 10.91 -38.46
N ALA A 19 0.48 11.35 -37.43
CA ALA A 19 -0.08 11.60 -36.11
C ALA A 19 -1.02 12.84 -36.13
N PRO A 20 -2.13 12.84 -35.37
CA PRO A 20 -3.00 14.00 -35.26
C PRO A 20 -2.40 15.06 -34.31
N ALA A 21 -2.53 16.32 -34.71
CA ALA A 21 -2.08 17.50 -34.00
C ALA A 21 -2.93 17.77 -32.75
N ALA A 22 -2.26 18.16 -31.66
CA ALA A 22 -2.88 18.66 -30.44
C ALA A 22 -3.35 20.12 -30.63
N PRO A 23 -4.53 20.52 -30.14
CA PRO A 23 -4.98 21.89 -30.22
C PRO A 23 -4.34 22.78 -29.15
N ASN A 24 -3.82 23.90 -29.63
CA ASN A 24 -3.31 25.04 -28.87
C ASN A 24 -4.48 25.78 -28.21
N THR A 25 -4.45 25.97 -26.88
CA THR A 25 -5.31 26.94 -26.19
C THR A 25 -4.43 27.92 -25.41
N GLN A 26 -4.15 29.05 -26.05
CA GLN A 26 -3.77 30.29 -25.39
C GLN A 26 -5.05 30.99 -24.92
N GLY A 27 -5.10 31.37 -23.64
CA GLY A 27 -6.19 32.17 -23.08
C GLY A 27 -5.65 33.03 -21.95
N ALA A 28 -5.42 34.30 -22.26
CA ALA A 28 -4.88 35.32 -21.38
C ALA A 28 -5.86 35.70 -20.25
N ALA A 29 -5.36 35.79 -19.02
CA ALA A 29 -6.08 36.38 -17.90
C ALA A 29 -5.77 37.89 -17.83
N LYS A 30 -6.79 38.74 -18.04
CA LYS A 30 -6.79 40.15 -17.66
C LYS A 30 -7.56 40.30 -16.35
N ALA A 31 -6.92 40.93 -15.39
CA ALA A 31 -7.51 41.38 -14.13
C ALA A 31 -8.36 42.64 -14.38
N THR A 32 -9.52 42.71 -13.71
CA THR A 32 -10.19 43.98 -13.41
C THR A 32 -11.01 43.87 -12.13
N THR A 33 -10.76 44.84 -11.26
CA THR A 33 -11.41 45.21 -10.01
C THR A 33 -12.84 45.76 -10.19
N THR A 34 -13.73 45.55 -9.21
CA THR A 34 -14.78 46.45 -8.65
C THR A 34 -15.78 45.58 -7.84
N SER A 35 -15.95 45.75 -6.51
CA SER A 35 -16.65 46.77 -5.72
C SER A 35 -18.00 46.26 -5.18
N ASN A 36 -18.12 46.29 -3.84
CA ASN A 36 -19.31 46.44 -2.98
C ASN A 36 -20.70 46.00 -3.48
N ALA A 37 -21.36 45.16 -2.67
CA ALA A 37 -22.79 45.31 -2.39
C ALA A 37 -23.14 44.76 -0.99
N GLN A 38 -23.77 45.63 -0.20
CA GLN A 38 -24.39 45.36 1.09
C GLN A 38 -25.55 44.37 0.94
N GLY A 39 -25.66 43.42 1.86
CA GLY A 39 -26.76 42.46 1.95
C GLY A 39 -27.25 42.35 3.39
N THR A 40 -28.47 42.85 3.61
CA THR A 40 -29.20 43.04 4.85
C THR A 40 -29.41 41.76 5.67
N ARG A 41 -29.12 41.85 6.97
CA ARG A 41 -29.29 40.78 7.97
C ARG A 41 -30.74 40.78 8.49
N ARG A 42 -31.53 39.79 8.08
CA ARG A 42 -32.89 39.55 8.60
C ARG A 42 -32.82 38.72 9.88
N GLN A 43 -33.23 39.31 11.01
CA GLN A 43 -33.48 38.62 12.26
C GLN A 43 -34.77 37.78 12.16
N LEU A 44 -34.75 36.57 12.74
CA LEU A 44 -35.95 35.80 13.08
C LEU A 44 -35.84 35.26 14.52
N PRO A 45 -36.98 35.08 15.20
CA PRO A 45 -37.06 35.17 16.65
C PRO A 45 -36.85 33.84 17.39
N ALA A 46 -36.49 34.01 18.67
CA ALA A 46 -36.35 32.96 19.68
C ALA A 46 -37.65 32.19 19.91
N ARG A 47 -37.54 30.87 20.13
CA ARG A 47 -38.64 30.08 20.70
C ARG A 47 -38.13 29.02 21.69
N ALA A 48 -38.63 29.20 22.92
CA ALA A 48 -38.99 28.25 23.96
C ALA A 48 -38.05 27.07 24.29
N THR A 49 -37.50 27.20 25.50
CA THR A 49 -36.95 26.17 26.38
C THR A 49 -37.93 25.03 26.65
N SER A 50 -37.48 23.79 26.48
CA SER A 50 -38.07 22.62 27.15
C SER A 50 -36.96 21.81 27.85
N THR A 51 -37.24 21.45 29.10
CA THR A 51 -36.39 20.72 30.04
C THR A 51 -36.36 19.23 29.70
N PRO A 52 -35.22 18.52 29.73
CA PRO A 52 -35.22 17.06 29.68
C PRO A 52 -35.13 16.45 31.08
N ALA A 53 -36.03 15.52 31.36
CA ALA A 53 -35.94 14.56 32.45
C ALA A 53 -34.89 13.50 32.14
N ASN A 54 -34.12 13.13 33.16
CA ASN A 54 -33.10 12.08 33.15
C ASN A 54 -33.73 10.69 33.14
N ALA A 55 -33.28 9.82 32.24
CA ALA A 55 -33.17 8.37 32.45
C ALA A 55 -32.23 7.77 31.40
N SER A 56 -30.99 7.48 31.79
CA SER A 56 -29.97 6.82 30.98
C SER A 56 -30.21 5.31 30.98
N THR A 57 -30.85 4.81 29.92
CA THR A 57 -30.73 3.41 29.48
C THR A 57 -30.23 3.42 28.04
N ALA A 58 -29.18 2.64 27.75
CA ALA A 58 -28.64 2.50 26.41
C ALA A 58 -29.75 2.10 25.43
N PRO A 59 -29.86 2.71 24.24
CA PRO A 59 -30.92 2.35 23.32
C PRO A 59 -30.67 0.94 22.78
N ARG A 60 -31.51 -0.02 23.20
CA ARG A 60 -31.76 -1.23 22.42
C ARG A 60 -32.33 -0.77 21.08
N VAL A 61 -31.48 -0.76 20.06
CA VAL A 61 -31.92 -0.65 18.67
C VAL A 61 -32.85 -1.84 18.41
N ARG A 62 -34.16 -1.60 18.33
CA ARG A 62 -35.11 -2.58 17.81
C ARG A 62 -34.79 -2.75 16.32
N ASN A 63 -34.15 -3.85 15.98
CA ASN A 63 -34.10 -4.33 14.60
C ASN A 63 -35.55 -4.47 14.12
N GLY A 64 -35.95 -3.66 13.14
CA GLY A 64 -37.20 -3.88 12.42
C GLY A 64 -37.19 -5.27 11.76
N PRO A 65 -38.37 -5.85 11.47
CA PRO A 65 -38.44 -7.14 10.81
C PRO A 65 -37.69 -7.06 9.49
N ALA A 66 -36.61 -7.85 9.38
CA ALA A 66 -35.86 -8.00 8.16
C ALA A 66 -36.82 -8.50 7.08
N ALA A 67 -36.89 -7.80 5.95
CA ALA A 67 -37.63 -8.26 4.79
C ALA A 67 -37.17 -9.68 4.44
N GLU A 68 -38.14 -10.58 4.21
CA GLU A 68 -37.98 -12.01 3.94
C GLU A 68 -37.33 -12.32 2.56
N GLY A 69 -36.29 -11.58 2.20
CA GLY A 69 -35.34 -11.96 1.16
C GLY A 69 -34.12 -12.54 1.83
N GLY A 70 -34.16 -13.83 2.18
CA GLY A 70 -33.05 -14.55 2.78
C GLY A 70 -31.82 -14.47 1.87
N ALA A 71 -30.90 -13.55 2.17
CA ALA A 71 -29.55 -13.63 1.66
C ALA A 71 -28.97 -14.92 2.23
N GLU A 72 -28.94 -15.97 1.42
CA GLU A 72 -28.27 -17.22 1.75
C GLU A 72 -26.92 -16.88 2.37
N SER A 73 -26.65 -17.48 3.53
CA SER A 73 -25.35 -17.39 4.18
C SER A 73 -24.29 -17.69 3.12
N THR A 74 -23.51 -16.67 2.74
CA THR A 74 -22.31 -16.80 1.92
C THR A 74 -21.20 -17.53 2.68
N SER A 75 -21.56 -18.44 3.59
CA SER A 75 -20.66 -19.44 4.12
C SER A 75 -20.22 -20.29 2.95
N GLY A 76 -19.19 -19.81 2.25
CA GLY A 76 -18.42 -20.62 1.33
C GLY A 76 -18.07 -21.95 2.00
N PRO A 77 -17.80 -23.00 1.21
CA PRO A 77 -17.52 -24.32 1.74
C PRO A 77 -16.44 -24.21 2.83
N SER A 78 -16.84 -24.54 4.07
CA SER A 78 -15.92 -24.75 5.18
C SER A 78 -14.99 -25.89 4.78
N ILE A 79 -13.74 -25.57 4.45
CA ILE A 79 -12.72 -26.60 4.22
C ILE A 79 -12.18 -26.95 5.61
N PRO A 80 -12.53 -28.11 6.19
CA PRO A 80 -12.08 -28.46 7.52
C PRO A 80 -10.55 -28.51 7.54
N PHE A 81 -9.95 -27.83 8.52
CA PHE A 81 -8.52 -27.89 8.79
C PHE A 81 -8.09 -29.35 8.95
N LYS A 82 -7.14 -29.81 8.13
CA LYS A 82 -6.48 -31.09 8.36
C LYS A 82 -5.11 -30.82 8.96
N GLU A 83 -4.77 -31.60 9.98
CA GLU A 83 -3.46 -31.48 10.64
C GLU A 83 -2.30 -31.79 9.68
N SER A 84 -2.57 -32.54 8.60
CA SER A 84 -1.61 -32.77 7.51
C SER A 84 -1.27 -31.53 6.67
N ASP A 85 -2.09 -30.47 6.73
CA ASP A 85 -1.98 -29.31 5.82
C ASP A 85 -0.88 -28.33 6.25
N VAL A 86 -0.15 -28.61 7.34
CA VAL A 86 0.80 -27.67 7.94
C VAL A 86 2.17 -28.33 8.12
N ALA A 87 3.18 -27.77 7.46
CA ALA A 87 4.51 -28.40 7.37
C ALA A 87 5.35 -28.28 8.67
N HIS A 88 5.01 -27.38 9.61
CA HIS A 88 5.86 -27.06 10.75
C HIS A 88 5.11 -27.12 12.09
N LYS A 89 5.74 -27.70 13.12
CA LYS A 89 5.19 -27.84 14.48
C LYS A 89 4.75 -26.51 15.12
N GLU A 90 5.50 -25.43 14.90
CA GLU A 90 5.11 -24.11 15.40
C GLU A 90 3.85 -23.59 14.72
N HIS A 91 3.73 -23.79 13.40
CA HIS A 91 2.54 -23.43 12.66
C HIS A 91 1.32 -24.22 13.19
N HIS A 92 1.48 -25.53 13.50
CA HIS A 92 0.41 -26.33 14.10
C HIS A 92 -0.15 -25.73 15.39
N GLN A 93 0.72 -25.25 16.29
CA GLN A 93 0.26 -24.67 17.55
C GLN A 93 -0.55 -23.39 17.31
N THR A 94 -0.13 -22.56 16.37
CA THR A 94 -0.86 -21.34 15.97
C THR A 94 -2.22 -21.67 15.36
N TYR A 95 -2.32 -22.68 14.49
CA TYR A 95 -3.61 -23.16 13.96
C TYR A 95 -4.51 -23.74 15.04
N ARG A 96 -3.98 -24.52 15.99
CA ARG A 96 -4.77 -25.05 17.12
C ARG A 96 -5.37 -23.92 17.97
N LYS A 97 -4.60 -22.85 18.23
CA LYS A 97 -5.12 -21.64 18.90
C LYS A 97 -6.25 -21.01 18.10
N LEU A 98 -6.13 -20.93 16.78
CA LEU A 98 -7.17 -20.37 15.91
C LEU A 98 -8.45 -21.21 15.95
N VAL A 99 -8.33 -22.54 15.81
CA VAL A 99 -9.45 -23.47 15.89
C VAL A 99 -10.16 -23.34 17.25
N ASN A 100 -9.41 -23.27 18.34
CA ASN A 100 -10.00 -23.09 19.67
C ASN A 100 -10.72 -21.75 19.80
N LEU A 101 -10.15 -20.67 19.27
CA LEU A 101 -10.79 -19.36 19.24
C LEU A 101 -12.09 -19.38 18.43
N VAL A 102 -12.07 -19.95 17.22
CA VAL A 102 -13.25 -20.02 16.34
C VAL A 102 -14.36 -20.85 16.99
N LYS A 103 -14.03 -21.96 17.65
CA LYS A 103 -15.00 -22.78 18.39
C LYS A 103 -15.68 -22.03 19.53
N ASN A 104 -14.96 -21.12 20.18
CA ASN A 104 -15.45 -20.36 21.33
C ASN A 104 -16.07 -19.01 20.95
N ARG A 105 -15.90 -18.58 19.69
CA ARG A 105 -16.44 -17.32 19.20
C ARG A 105 -17.91 -17.51 18.80
N LYS A 106 -18.78 -16.62 19.26
CA LYS A 106 -20.18 -16.63 18.83
C LYS A 106 -20.30 -16.17 17.38
N ALA A 107 -21.34 -16.62 16.68
CA ALA A 107 -21.51 -16.30 15.26
C ALA A 107 -21.65 -14.78 15.01
N GLU A 108 -22.30 -14.07 15.93
CA GLU A 108 -22.49 -12.62 15.91
C GLU A 108 -21.21 -11.82 16.19
N ASP A 109 -20.23 -12.43 16.86
CA ASP A 109 -18.94 -11.83 17.18
C ASP A 109 -17.91 -12.00 16.04
N LYS A 110 -18.25 -12.81 15.02
CA LYS A 110 -17.39 -13.02 13.85
C LYS A 110 -17.30 -11.75 13.01
N PRO A 111 -16.10 -11.15 12.84
CA PRO A 111 -15.96 -9.94 12.04
C PRO A 111 -16.32 -10.16 10.58
N ARG A 112 -17.10 -9.22 10.02
CA ARG A 112 -17.41 -9.17 8.58
C ARG A 112 -16.54 -8.12 7.92
N ILE A 113 -15.62 -8.51 7.06
CA ILE A 113 -14.57 -7.63 6.55
C ILE A 113 -14.90 -7.20 5.13
N PHE A 114 -14.97 -5.88 4.91
CA PHE A 114 -15.04 -5.25 3.60
C PHE A 114 -13.73 -4.51 3.34
N VAL A 115 -13.08 -4.77 2.21
CA VAL A 115 -11.69 -4.33 1.97
C VAL A 115 -11.63 -3.28 0.86
N PHE A 116 -10.85 -2.23 1.09
CA PHE A 116 -10.46 -1.23 0.10
C PHE A 116 -8.97 -1.36 -0.17
N THR A 117 -8.59 -1.70 -1.40
CA THR A 117 -7.23 -2.10 -1.79
C THR A 117 -6.79 -1.44 -3.10
N ASP A 118 -5.50 -1.21 -3.27
CA ASP A 118 -4.84 -0.82 -4.51
C ASP A 118 -3.92 -1.94 -4.98
N ILE A 119 -4.41 -3.19 -4.88
CA ILE A 119 -3.71 -4.40 -5.31
C ILE A 119 -2.97 -4.22 -6.64
N GLU A 120 -1.80 -4.85 -6.73
CA GLU A 120 -0.81 -4.70 -7.80
C GLU A 120 -0.09 -3.36 -7.80
N GLN A 121 -0.31 -2.47 -6.83
CA GLN A 121 0.55 -1.30 -6.65
C GLN A 121 1.92 -1.74 -6.18
N ASP A 122 1.92 -2.66 -5.21
CA ASP A 122 3.06 -3.41 -4.72
C ASP A 122 2.61 -4.80 -4.22
N TYR A 123 3.50 -5.54 -3.56
CA TYR A 123 3.20 -6.91 -3.09
C TYR A 123 2.32 -6.95 -1.83
N ASP A 124 2.11 -5.83 -1.13
CA ASP A 124 1.60 -5.82 0.25
C ASP A 124 0.11 -6.15 0.34
N ASP A 125 -0.72 -5.53 -0.50
CA ASP A 125 -2.15 -5.84 -0.62
C ASP A 125 -2.39 -7.33 -0.89
N LEU A 126 -1.59 -7.93 -1.79
CA LEU A 126 -1.75 -9.33 -2.14
C LEU A 126 -1.40 -10.25 -0.95
N LEU A 127 -0.40 -9.90 -0.14
CA LEU A 127 -0.16 -10.59 1.13
C LEU A 127 -1.37 -10.45 2.07
N ALA A 128 -1.89 -9.23 2.26
CA ALA A 128 -3.07 -8.99 3.09
C ALA A 128 -4.27 -9.84 2.64
N ILE A 129 -4.51 -9.93 1.33
CA ILE A 129 -5.62 -10.71 0.76
C ILE A 129 -5.44 -12.21 0.97
N ILE A 130 -4.23 -12.76 0.80
CA ILE A 130 -3.96 -14.18 1.08
C ILE A 130 -4.21 -14.49 2.56
N PHE A 131 -3.73 -13.62 3.45
CA PHE A 131 -3.96 -13.75 4.89
C PHE A 131 -5.47 -13.74 5.21
N LEU A 132 -6.22 -12.79 4.66
CA LEU A 132 -7.66 -12.69 4.87
C LEU A 132 -8.43 -13.86 4.27
N ALA A 133 -8.03 -14.36 3.11
CA ALA A 133 -8.61 -15.54 2.48
C ALA A 133 -8.45 -16.77 3.38
N GLU A 134 -7.28 -16.93 4.01
CA GLU A 134 -7.05 -18.01 4.98
C GLU A 134 -7.91 -17.83 6.24
N MET A 135 -8.00 -16.62 6.78
CA MET A 135 -8.87 -16.34 7.94
C MET A 135 -10.35 -16.60 7.62
N HIS A 136 -10.79 -16.31 6.38
CA HIS A 136 -12.13 -16.61 5.92
C HIS A 136 -12.37 -18.11 5.81
N ARG A 137 -11.45 -18.84 5.17
CA ARG A 137 -11.51 -20.30 5.02
C ARG A 137 -11.58 -21.02 6.37
N MET A 138 -10.84 -20.50 7.36
CA MET A 138 -10.80 -21.04 8.73
C MET A 138 -11.99 -20.60 9.59
N GLY A 139 -12.93 -19.82 9.05
CA GLY A 139 -14.12 -19.34 9.76
C GLY A 139 -13.85 -18.26 10.80
N ALA A 140 -12.63 -17.71 10.86
CA ALA A 140 -12.28 -16.63 11.77
C ALA A 140 -12.90 -15.29 11.36
N ILE A 141 -13.07 -15.05 10.06
CA ILE A 141 -13.77 -13.88 9.54
C ILE A 141 -14.77 -14.27 8.46
N GLU A 142 -15.64 -13.33 8.10
CA GLU A 142 -16.43 -13.40 6.86
C GLU A 142 -15.98 -12.25 5.95
N LEU A 143 -15.37 -12.55 4.80
CA LEU A 143 -15.13 -11.53 3.78
C LEU A 143 -16.46 -11.27 3.06
N VAL A 144 -16.82 -10.00 2.90
CA VAL A 144 -18.13 -9.62 2.34
C VAL A 144 -18.05 -8.83 1.04
N GLY A 145 -16.87 -8.35 0.67
CA GLY A 145 -16.65 -7.66 -0.61
C GLY A 145 -15.36 -6.85 -0.63
N PHE A 146 -15.04 -6.36 -1.82
CA PHE A 146 -13.83 -5.59 -2.10
C PHE A 146 -14.13 -4.36 -2.97
N VAL A 147 -13.31 -3.33 -2.81
CA VAL A 147 -13.14 -2.22 -3.74
C VAL A 147 -11.67 -2.14 -4.12
N ALA A 148 -11.37 -2.21 -5.41
CA ALA A 148 -10.03 -1.99 -5.94
C ALA A 148 -9.94 -0.57 -6.52
N ASN A 149 -9.18 0.32 -5.88
CA ASN A 149 -9.02 1.72 -6.31
C ASN A 149 -7.59 2.00 -6.80
N HIS A 150 -7.31 3.27 -7.05
CA HIS A 150 -6.07 3.79 -7.65
C HIS A 150 -5.96 3.48 -9.14
N GLU A 151 -5.70 4.50 -9.96
CA GLU A 151 -5.56 4.31 -11.41
C GLU A 151 -4.41 3.32 -11.73
N PRO A 152 -4.60 2.35 -12.65
CA PRO A 152 -5.83 1.98 -13.37
C PRO A 152 -6.76 1.05 -12.56
N ALA A 153 -7.78 1.62 -11.92
CA ALA A 153 -8.61 0.92 -10.93
C ALA A 153 -9.35 -0.30 -11.52
N TYR A 154 -9.79 -0.19 -12.78
CA TYR A 154 -10.46 -1.28 -13.48
C TYR A 154 -9.55 -2.51 -13.67
N GLN A 155 -8.27 -2.30 -14.02
CA GLN A 155 -7.31 -3.40 -14.18
C GLN A 155 -7.02 -4.07 -12.83
N ARG A 156 -6.89 -3.28 -11.76
CA ARG A 156 -6.71 -3.79 -10.39
C ARG A 156 -7.91 -4.62 -9.93
N ALA A 157 -9.14 -4.17 -10.25
CA ALA A 157 -10.36 -4.93 -9.95
C ALA A 157 -10.41 -6.27 -10.72
N ARG A 158 -9.99 -6.30 -12.00
CA ARG A 158 -9.88 -7.55 -12.77
C ARG A 158 -8.82 -8.48 -12.19
N PHE A 159 -7.64 -7.94 -11.86
CA PHE A 159 -6.58 -8.71 -11.23
C PHE A 159 -7.06 -9.31 -9.90
N LEU A 160 -7.71 -8.51 -9.04
CA LEU A 160 -8.29 -8.98 -7.78
C LEU A 160 -9.27 -10.13 -7.99
N ARG A 161 -10.15 -10.04 -9.00
CA ARG A 161 -11.07 -11.15 -9.33
C ARG A 161 -10.34 -12.44 -9.70
N THR A 162 -9.24 -12.35 -10.44
CA THR A 162 -8.39 -13.52 -10.71
C THR A 162 -7.86 -14.10 -9.40
N ILE A 163 -7.27 -13.27 -8.54
CA ILE A 163 -6.75 -13.72 -7.24
C ILE A 163 -7.85 -14.40 -6.42
N LEU A 164 -9.02 -13.76 -6.26
CA LEU A 164 -10.14 -14.33 -5.52
C LEU A 164 -10.58 -15.67 -6.08
N ARG A 165 -10.64 -15.85 -7.41
CA ARG A 165 -10.97 -17.15 -8.01
C ARG A 165 -9.92 -18.22 -7.72
N LEU A 166 -8.64 -17.86 -7.78
CA LEU A 166 -7.54 -18.79 -7.48
C LEU A 166 -7.59 -19.27 -6.02
N VAL A 167 -8.00 -18.41 -5.09
CA VAL A 167 -8.18 -18.76 -3.67
C VAL A 167 -9.58 -19.28 -3.31
N GLY A 168 -10.47 -19.48 -4.28
CA GLY A 168 -11.82 -20.06 -4.06
C GLY A 168 -12.88 -19.08 -3.54
N LEU A 169 -12.68 -17.78 -3.75
CA LEU A 169 -13.52 -16.68 -3.31
C LEU A 169 -14.16 -15.90 -4.47
N GLU A 170 -14.33 -16.51 -5.65
CA GLU A 170 -14.90 -15.87 -6.83
C GLU A 170 -16.34 -15.34 -6.66
N HIS A 171 -17.04 -15.77 -5.63
CA HIS A 171 -18.40 -15.35 -5.30
C HIS A 171 -18.46 -13.98 -4.60
N LEU A 172 -17.33 -13.47 -4.11
CA LEU A 172 -17.29 -12.18 -3.41
C LEU A 172 -17.37 -11.02 -4.42
N PRO A 173 -18.20 -9.99 -4.15
CA PRO A 173 -18.33 -8.86 -5.05
C PRO A 173 -17.06 -8.01 -5.04
N VAL A 174 -16.63 -7.59 -6.23
CA VAL A 174 -15.49 -6.69 -6.44
C VAL A 174 -15.97 -5.44 -7.17
N GLY A 175 -15.78 -4.27 -6.55
CA GLY A 175 -16.10 -2.98 -7.11
C GLY A 175 -14.89 -2.29 -7.72
N VAL A 176 -15.09 -1.58 -8.82
CA VAL A 176 -14.11 -0.66 -9.40
C VAL A 176 -14.16 0.65 -8.61
N GLY A 177 -13.07 0.96 -7.93
CA GLY A 177 -12.91 2.16 -7.13
C GLY A 177 -12.55 3.40 -7.94
N SER A 178 -12.33 4.48 -7.21
CA SER A 178 -11.87 5.75 -7.73
C SER A 178 -10.44 5.71 -8.26
N VAL A 179 -10.02 6.79 -8.93
CA VAL A 179 -8.63 7.02 -9.33
C VAL A 179 -7.65 7.09 -8.14
N GLY A 180 -8.15 7.19 -6.91
CA GLY A 180 -7.38 7.15 -5.67
C GLY A 180 -6.53 8.40 -5.37
N THR A 181 -6.46 9.37 -6.28
CA THR A 181 -5.63 10.57 -6.12
C THR A 181 -6.33 11.84 -6.59
N ASP A 182 -5.97 12.98 -5.98
CA ASP A 182 -6.39 14.31 -6.45
C ASP A 182 -5.49 14.86 -7.59
N ASN A 183 -4.34 14.23 -7.85
CA ASN A 183 -3.40 14.64 -8.88
C ASN A 183 -2.91 13.45 -9.71
N LEU A 184 -3.71 13.09 -10.71
CA LEU A 184 -3.41 11.98 -11.61
C LEU A 184 -2.05 12.17 -12.32
N SER A 185 -1.64 13.38 -12.68
CA SER A 185 -0.36 13.60 -13.36
C SER A 185 0.87 13.22 -12.51
N GLN A 186 0.77 13.31 -11.19
CA GLN A 186 1.85 12.96 -10.25
C GLN A 186 1.85 11.49 -9.85
N HIS A 187 0.71 10.80 -10.03
CA HIS A 187 0.46 9.47 -9.45
C HIS A 187 -0.07 8.44 -10.46
N SER A 188 -0.20 8.77 -11.75
CA SER A 188 -0.71 7.86 -12.80
C SER A 188 0.34 6.91 -13.38
N GLY A 189 1.61 7.08 -13.04
CA GLY A 189 2.67 6.22 -13.55
C GLY A 189 2.50 4.79 -13.04
N VAL A 190 2.21 3.85 -13.93
CA VAL A 190 2.33 2.42 -13.62
C VAL A 190 3.79 2.17 -13.24
N PHE A 191 4.02 1.69 -12.02
CA PHE A 191 5.37 1.37 -11.57
C PHE A 191 5.98 0.26 -12.43
N PHE A 192 7.31 0.24 -12.54
CA PHE A 192 8.05 -0.79 -13.31
C PHE A 192 7.62 -2.24 -12.99
N TYR A 193 7.17 -2.48 -11.77
CA TYR A 193 6.75 -3.80 -11.28
C TYR A 193 5.22 -3.98 -11.21
N SER A 194 4.43 -2.92 -11.30
CA SER A 194 2.97 -2.94 -11.10
C SER A 194 2.23 -3.42 -12.34
N LEU A 195 1.18 -4.24 -12.15
CA LEU A 195 0.21 -4.64 -13.20
C LEU A 195 0.83 -5.27 -14.45
N LYS A 196 1.98 -5.95 -14.29
CA LYS A 196 2.68 -6.59 -15.42
C LYS A 196 2.24 -8.02 -15.68
N ASN A 197 1.43 -8.65 -14.83
CA ASN A 197 1.03 -10.04 -15.03
C ASN A 197 -0.09 -10.18 -16.08
N ILE A 198 0.31 -10.34 -17.35
CA ILE A 198 -0.60 -10.51 -18.49
C ILE A 198 -1.48 -11.76 -18.31
N THR A 199 -0.95 -12.81 -17.67
CA THR A 199 -1.69 -14.08 -17.52
C THR A 199 -2.87 -13.91 -16.57
N PHE A 200 -2.69 -13.19 -15.47
CA PHE A 200 -3.76 -12.96 -14.51
C PHE A 200 -4.77 -11.94 -15.03
N ASP A 201 -4.30 -10.89 -15.70
CA ASP A 201 -5.15 -9.87 -16.31
C ASP A 201 -6.03 -10.45 -17.43
N ARG A 202 -5.49 -11.36 -18.25
CA ARG A 202 -6.18 -11.97 -19.40
C ARG A 202 -6.70 -13.37 -19.12
N ALA A 203 -6.89 -13.71 -17.86
CA ALA A 203 -7.44 -15.01 -17.50
C ALA A 203 -8.83 -15.21 -18.16
N PRO A 204 -9.20 -16.45 -18.59
CA PRO A 204 -10.42 -16.67 -19.39
C PRO A 204 -11.73 -16.18 -18.77
N TRP A 205 -11.81 -16.12 -17.43
CA TRP A 205 -12.96 -15.63 -16.68
C TRP A 205 -13.00 -14.10 -16.49
N ASN A 206 -12.00 -13.40 -17.00
CA ASN A 206 -11.92 -11.95 -17.03
C ASN A 206 -11.86 -11.47 -18.49
N PRO A 207 -12.94 -11.60 -19.28
CA PRO A 207 -12.91 -11.09 -20.64
C PRO A 207 -12.74 -9.55 -20.64
N PRO A 208 -12.15 -8.95 -21.70
CA PRO A 208 -11.90 -7.51 -21.75
C PRO A 208 -13.15 -6.62 -21.61
N ASN A 209 -14.33 -7.15 -21.93
CA ASN A 209 -15.63 -6.48 -21.85
C ASN A 209 -16.41 -6.85 -20.57
N LEU A 210 -15.76 -7.44 -19.57
CA LEU A 210 -16.40 -7.79 -18.32
C LEU A 210 -16.86 -6.54 -17.58
N GLU A 211 -18.17 -6.34 -17.46
CA GLU A 211 -18.70 -5.26 -16.64
C GLU A 211 -18.48 -5.58 -15.15
N LEU A 212 -17.80 -4.66 -14.47
CA LEU A 212 -17.60 -4.69 -13.03
C LEU A 212 -18.42 -3.56 -12.40
N PRO A 213 -19.12 -3.82 -11.28
CA PRO A 213 -19.87 -2.77 -10.61
C PRO A 213 -18.93 -1.68 -10.08
N ASP A 214 -19.42 -0.45 -9.98
CA ASP A 214 -18.68 0.62 -9.31
C ASP A 214 -18.61 0.38 -7.78
N ALA A 215 -17.62 1.01 -7.13
CA ALA A 215 -17.44 0.90 -5.68
C ALA A 215 -18.69 1.30 -4.89
N LYS A 216 -19.38 2.37 -5.32
CA LYS A 216 -20.60 2.86 -4.66
C LYS A 216 -21.67 1.77 -4.58
N THR A 217 -21.88 1.05 -5.67
CA THR A 217 -22.88 -0.02 -5.80
C THR A 217 -22.51 -1.17 -4.88
N VAL A 218 -21.26 -1.63 -4.92
CA VAL A 218 -20.79 -2.73 -4.08
C VAL A 218 -20.87 -2.38 -2.59
N ILE A 219 -20.37 -1.21 -2.17
CA ILE A 219 -20.45 -0.75 -0.77
C ILE A 219 -21.90 -0.71 -0.30
N THR A 220 -22.80 -0.11 -1.10
CA THR A 220 -24.22 0.01 -0.74
C THR A 220 -24.90 -1.35 -0.61
N ASN A 221 -24.63 -2.29 -1.52
CA ASN A 221 -25.24 -3.62 -1.51
C ASN A 221 -24.75 -4.46 -0.32
N VAL A 222 -23.45 -4.41 -0.02
CA VAL A 222 -22.90 -5.11 1.15
C VAL A 222 -23.49 -4.55 2.45
N LEU A 223 -23.50 -3.23 2.63
CA LEU A 223 -24.02 -2.63 3.86
C LEU A 223 -25.52 -2.84 4.08
N ARG A 224 -26.29 -3.04 2.99
CA ARG A 224 -27.71 -3.41 3.08
C ARG A 224 -27.93 -4.87 3.47
N SER A 225 -27.06 -5.77 3.03
CA SER A 225 -27.23 -7.22 3.19
C SER A 225 -26.52 -7.78 4.42
N LYS A 226 -25.56 -7.05 5.00
CA LYS A 226 -24.73 -7.50 6.11
C LYS A 226 -24.74 -6.49 7.25
N SER A 227 -24.89 -6.97 8.48
CA SER A 227 -24.70 -6.19 9.71
C SER A 227 -23.24 -6.25 10.18
N ASN A 228 -22.83 -5.33 11.07
CA ASN A 228 -21.53 -5.38 11.77
C ASN A 228 -20.30 -5.53 10.86
N VAL A 229 -20.22 -4.70 9.83
CA VAL A 229 -19.13 -4.68 8.86
C VAL A 229 -17.94 -3.88 9.42
N THR A 230 -16.76 -4.47 9.38
CA THR A 230 -15.48 -3.79 9.57
C THR A 230 -14.91 -3.39 8.21
N ALA A 231 -14.66 -2.10 8.03
CA ALA A 231 -13.96 -1.60 6.84
C ALA A 231 -12.45 -1.69 7.05
N LEU A 232 -11.76 -2.43 6.18
CA LEU A 232 -10.30 -2.47 6.11
C LEU A 232 -9.82 -1.58 4.97
N MET A 233 -9.15 -0.50 5.32
CA MET A 233 -8.61 0.51 4.41
C MET A 233 -7.10 0.30 4.27
N ILE A 234 -6.68 -0.38 3.20
CA ILE A 234 -5.26 -0.62 2.90
C ILE A 234 -4.78 0.15 1.67
N SER A 235 -5.61 1.06 1.16
CA SER A 235 -5.34 1.91 -0.01
C SER A 235 -5.80 3.34 0.23
N SER A 236 -5.84 4.15 -0.83
CA SER A 236 -6.41 5.51 -0.79
C SER A 236 -7.77 5.57 -0.10
N LEU A 237 -7.96 6.59 0.73
CA LEU A 237 -9.20 6.83 1.48
C LEU A 237 -10.30 7.54 0.66
N GLN A 238 -10.10 7.70 -0.65
CA GLN A 238 -11.00 8.45 -1.52
C GLN A 238 -12.42 7.85 -1.57
N ASP A 239 -12.57 6.56 -1.85
CA ASP A 239 -13.89 5.93 -2.01
C ASP A 239 -14.74 5.98 -0.73
N ILE A 240 -14.12 5.77 0.44
CA ILE A 240 -14.82 5.87 1.73
C ILE A 240 -15.13 7.32 2.11
N GLY A 241 -14.22 8.25 1.83
CA GLY A 241 -14.45 9.68 2.05
C GLY A 241 -15.60 10.20 1.19
N GLU A 242 -15.64 9.84 -0.11
CA GLU A 242 -16.75 10.20 -0.99
C GLU A 242 -18.07 9.54 -0.59
N PHE A 243 -18.01 8.30 -0.07
CA PHE A 243 -19.18 7.64 0.49
C PHE A 243 -19.74 8.44 1.68
N PHE A 244 -18.88 8.88 2.60
CA PHE A 244 -19.26 9.72 3.73
C PHE A 244 -19.86 11.05 3.30
N ASP A 245 -19.23 11.79 2.38
CA ASP A 245 -19.76 13.07 1.85
C ASP A 245 -21.20 12.98 1.32
N ARG A 246 -21.54 11.83 0.75
CA ARG A 246 -22.88 11.56 0.20
C ARG A 246 -23.88 11.17 1.29
N LYS A 247 -23.45 10.43 2.31
CA LYS A 247 -24.33 9.83 3.33
C LYS A 247 -24.53 10.70 4.56
N ASP A 248 -23.57 11.55 4.94
CA ASP A 248 -23.71 12.45 6.09
C ASP A 248 -24.85 13.47 5.93
N LYS A 249 -25.28 13.69 4.69
CA LYS A 249 -26.46 14.49 4.35
C LYS A 249 -27.79 13.76 4.57
N THR A 250 -27.76 12.52 5.04
CA THR A 250 -28.96 11.70 5.28
C THR A 250 -29.06 11.35 6.77
N ALA A 251 -30.28 11.36 7.32
CA ALA A 251 -30.55 10.95 8.71
C ALA A 251 -30.19 9.47 9.01
N ASP A 252 -29.74 8.73 7.99
CA ASP A 252 -29.60 7.29 7.98
C ASP A 252 -28.14 6.82 8.03
N PHE A 253 -27.16 7.68 8.29
CA PHE A 253 -25.76 7.25 8.36
C PHE A 253 -25.55 6.14 9.39
N MET A 254 -26.17 6.27 10.57
CA MET A 254 -26.16 5.26 11.64
C MET A 254 -26.97 4.00 11.31
N LYS A 255 -27.75 4.00 10.22
CA LYS A 255 -28.39 2.78 9.69
C LYS A 255 -27.42 1.96 8.82
N TYR A 256 -26.27 2.51 8.43
CA TYR A 256 -25.25 1.73 7.74
C TYR A 256 -24.47 0.90 8.74
N ASN A 257 -24.32 -0.36 8.41
CA ASN A 257 -23.87 -1.41 9.30
C ASN A 257 -22.35 -1.42 9.58
N PHE A 258 -21.63 -0.31 9.40
CA PHE A 258 -20.21 -0.27 9.76
C PHE A 258 -20.04 -0.19 11.28
N THR A 259 -19.24 -1.09 11.84
CA THR A 259 -18.97 -1.14 13.29
C THR A 259 -17.55 -0.75 13.65
N LYS A 260 -16.60 -0.89 12.73
CA LYS A 260 -15.18 -0.61 12.97
C LYS A 260 -14.48 -0.25 11.67
N PHE A 261 -13.49 0.63 11.78
CA PHE A 261 -12.61 1.01 10.67
C PHE A 261 -11.17 0.67 11.03
N ILE A 262 -10.43 0.09 10.09
CA ILE A 262 -9.03 -0.27 10.29
C ILE A 262 -8.27 0.28 9.10
N SER A 263 -7.29 1.13 9.33
CA SER A 263 -6.54 1.78 8.26
C SER A 263 -5.04 1.57 8.35
N GLN A 264 -4.43 1.18 7.23
CA GLN A 264 -3.03 1.43 6.97
C GLN A 264 -2.92 2.88 6.45
N GLY A 265 -2.16 3.72 7.15
CA GLY A 265 -1.97 5.11 6.72
C GLY A 265 -1.89 6.12 7.85
N GLY A 266 -2.22 5.75 9.09
CA GLY A 266 -2.01 6.60 10.26
C GLY A 266 -2.94 7.80 10.37
N TYR A 267 -3.34 8.12 11.61
CA TYR A 267 -3.77 9.45 12.00
C TYR A 267 -3.21 9.74 13.39
N GLU A 268 -3.04 11.01 13.70
CA GLU A 268 -2.76 11.47 15.06
C GLU A 268 -4.07 11.65 15.81
N VAL A 269 -4.07 11.25 17.08
CA VAL A 269 -5.18 11.46 17.99
C VAL A 269 -4.83 12.59 18.94
N GLU A 270 -5.60 13.68 18.87
CA GLU A 270 -5.51 14.80 19.80
C GLU A 270 -6.76 14.79 20.69
N ALA A 271 -6.56 14.46 21.97
CA ALA A 271 -7.59 14.50 22.99
C ALA A 271 -7.39 15.75 23.85
N THR A 272 -8.41 16.60 23.91
CA THR A 272 -8.42 17.80 24.77
C THR A 272 -9.51 17.66 25.82
N GLU A 273 -9.14 17.78 27.09
CA GLU A 273 -10.10 17.84 28.18
C GLU A 273 -10.87 19.15 28.11
N GLN A 274 -12.20 19.07 28.07
CA GLN A 274 -13.05 20.23 28.21
C GLN A 274 -13.35 20.42 29.70
N ALA A 275 -13.14 21.65 30.18
CA ALA A 275 -13.50 22.04 31.53
C ALA A 275 -14.95 21.60 31.82
N ALA A 276 -15.14 20.93 32.96
CA ALA A 276 -16.46 20.48 33.38
C ALA A 276 -17.40 21.70 33.41
N GLN A 277 -18.48 21.66 32.61
CA GLN A 277 -19.54 22.65 32.74
C GLN A 277 -20.08 22.53 34.17
N SER A 278 -19.92 23.60 34.94
CA SER A 278 -20.31 23.68 36.35
C SER A 278 -21.70 23.09 36.57
N GLY A 279 -21.78 21.97 37.29
CA GLY A 279 -23.01 21.50 37.92
C GLY A 279 -23.70 20.24 37.40
N LYS A 280 -23.23 19.51 36.35
CA LYS A 280 -23.99 18.32 35.86
C LYS A 280 -23.23 17.05 35.45
N SER A 281 -21.91 16.96 35.57
CA SER A 281 -21.22 15.67 35.40
C SER A 281 -19.85 15.66 36.07
N SER A 282 -19.53 14.57 36.77
CA SER A 282 -18.23 14.36 37.43
C SER A 282 -17.13 13.89 36.48
N LYS A 283 -17.43 13.57 35.21
CA LYS A 283 -16.42 13.14 34.24
C LYS A 283 -16.10 14.26 33.24
N PRO A 284 -14.81 14.62 33.05
CA PRO A 284 -14.42 15.58 32.03
C PRO A 284 -14.85 15.07 30.65
N LYS A 285 -15.41 15.97 29.82
CA LYS A 285 -15.72 15.63 28.43
C LYS A 285 -14.41 15.72 27.63
N VAL A 286 -14.03 14.64 26.97
CA VAL A 286 -12.88 14.63 26.06
C VAL A 286 -13.35 15.00 24.66
N LYS A 287 -12.79 16.07 24.10
CA LYS A 287 -12.94 16.39 22.66
C LYS A 287 -11.79 15.75 21.91
N VAL A 288 -12.13 14.92 20.93
CA VAL A 288 -11.16 14.20 20.11
C VAL A 288 -11.08 14.84 18.72
N THR A 289 -9.87 15.05 18.23
CA THR A 289 -9.59 15.42 16.85
C THR A 289 -8.67 14.39 16.24
N LEU A 290 -9.00 13.91 15.04
CA LEU A 290 -8.16 12.99 14.28
C LEU A 290 -7.55 13.74 13.09
N LYS A 291 -6.23 13.69 12.97
CA LYS A 291 -5.50 14.34 11.86
C LYS A 291 -4.79 13.29 11.02
N PRO A 292 -5.05 13.20 9.71
CA PRO A 292 -4.34 12.26 8.86
C PRO A 292 -2.85 12.63 8.82
N VAL A 293 -1.98 11.63 8.96
CA VAL A 293 -0.53 11.84 8.86
C VAL A 293 -0.17 12.05 7.39
N LYS A 294 0.30 13.25 7.05
CA LYS A 294 0.49 13.70 5.65
C LYS A 294 1.55 12.93 4.86
N ASP A 295 2.51 12.32 5.53
CA ASP A 295 3.62 11.62 4.88
C ASP A 295 3.35 10.12 4.64
N MET A 296 2.17 9.63 5.04
CA MET A 296 1.75 8.25 4.82
C MET A 296 1.09 8.12 3.45
N ALA A 297 1.46 7.10 2.68
CA ALA A 297 1.09 6.97 1.26
C ALA A 297 -0.43 7.06 1.04
N ASN A 298 -1.20 6.25 1.75
CA ASN A 298 -2.67 6.17 1.62
C ASN A 298 -3.39 7.48 1.96
N ASN A 299 -2.82 8.31 2.84
CA ASN A 299 -3.33 9.65 3.12
C ASN A 299 -2.90 10.66 2.06
N LYS A 300 -1.63 10.57 1.62
CA LYS A 300 -0.98 11.53 0.73
C LYS A 300 -1.64 11.57 -0.64
N PHE A 301 -2.10 10.43 -1.17
CA PHE A 301 -2.69 10.37 -2.51
C PHE A 301 -3.90 11.30 -2.68
N ASN A 302 -4.73 11.43 -1.64
CA ASN A 302 -5.87 12.32 -1.61
C ASN A 302 -6.10 12.86 -0.19
N LEU A 303 -5.29 13.86 0.20
CA LEU A 303 -5.29 14.36 1.58
C LEU A 303 -6.64 14.96 1.99
N LYS A 304 -7.39 15.52 1.04
CA LYS A 304 -8.74 16.04 1.29
C LYS A 304 -9.68 14.92 1.74
N GLN A 305 -9.70 13.79 1.03
CA GLN A 305 -10.56 12.67 1.41
C GLN A 305 -10.07 11.92 2.64
N ALA A 306 -8.75 11.86 2.88
CA ALA A 306 -8.21 11.37 4.13
C ALA A 306 -8.67 12.21 5.34
N ALA A 307 -8.64 13.54 5.22
CA ALA A 307 -9.16 14.44 6.25
C ALA A 307 -10.68 14.28 6.43
N ASN A 308 -11.41 14.08 5.33
CA ASN A 308 -12.83 13.84 5.38
C ASN A 308 -13.17 12.56 6.16
N TYR A 309 -12.48 11.46 5.84
CA TYR A 309 -12.58 10.19 6.55
C TYR A 309 -12.31 10.35 8.04
N THR A 310 -11.18 10.95 8.44
CA THR A 310 -10.84 11.11 9.87
C THR A 310 -11.81 12.02 10.61
N ASN A 311 -12.32 13.08 9.97
CA ASN A 311 -13.33 13.97 10.55
C ASN A 311 -14.63 13.22 10.84
N HIS A 312 -15.08 12.38 9.92
CA HIS A 312 -16.29 11.56 10.11
C HIS A 312 -16.11 10.55 11.24
N LEU A 313 -14.97 9.86 11.31
CA LEU A 313 -14.68 8.95 12.42
C LEU A 313 -14.78 9.66 13.78
N ALA A 314 -14.17 10.84 13.90
CA ALA A 314 -14.16 11.62 15.13
C ALA A 314 -15.57 12.15 15.48
N ALA A 315 -16.28 12.71 14.50
CA ALA A 315 -17.59 13.33 14.69
C ALA A 315 -18.64 12.30 15.15
N HIS A 316 -18.60 11.11 14.57
CA HIS A 316 -19.56 10.03 14.84
C HIS A 316 -19.08 9.02 15.89
N LYS A 317 -17.88 9.23 16.47
CA LYS A 317 -17.24 8.31 17.44
C LYS A 317 -17.18 6.87 16.93
N LEU A 318 -16.87 6.70 15.65
CA LEU A 318 -16.74 5.39 15.03
C LEU A 318 -15.45 4.74 15.51
N THR A 319 -15.54 3.50 15.99
CA THR A 319 -14.36 2.75 16.45
C THR A 319 -13.37 2.61 15.32
N SER A 320 -12.11 2.94 15.58
CA SER A 320 -11.09 2.83 14.56
C SER A 320 -9.71 2.47 15.09
N ASP A 321 -9.00 1.65 14.33
CA ASP A 321 -7.59 1.34 14.54
C ASP A 321 -6.80 1.85 13.36
N THR A 322 -5.68 2.53 13.63
CA THR A 322 -4.74 2.85 12.58
C THR A 322 -3.39 2.20 12.81
N TRP A 323 -2.84 1.63 11.75
CA TRP A 323 -1.55 0.98 11.71
C TRP A 323 -0.57 1.86 10.95
N SER A 324 0.57 2.14 11.56
CA SER A 324 1.66 2.90 10.94
C SER A 324 2.73 2.00 10.34
N ARG A 325 3.60 2.60 9.53
CA ARG A 325 4.80 1.95 8.99
C ARG A 325 5.75 1.37 10.05
N GLU A 326 5.76 1.89 11.27
CA GLU A 326 6.67 1.45 12.32
C GLU A 326 6.27 0.07 12.89
N ALA A 327 4.97 -0.23 12.97
CA ALA A 327 4.50 -1.57 13.36
C ALA A 327 4.97 -2.64 12.36
N ALA A 328 4.85 -2.36 11.06
CA ALA A 328 5.27 -3.28 10.01
C ALA A 328 6.80 -3.42 9.93
N LYS A 329 7.55 -2.32 10.10
CA LYS A 329 9.02 -2.36 10.22
C LYS A 329 9.48 -3.15 11.43
N ALA A 330 8.74 -3.16 12.54
CA ALA A 330 9.09 -4.00 13.68
C ALA A 330 8.81 -5.48 13.39
N ALA A 331 7.77 -5.78 12.60
CA ALA A 331 7.29 -7.13 12.30
C ALA A 331 7.75 -7.68 10.93
N ARG A 332 8.96 -7.33 10.47
CA ARG A 332 9.45 -7.75 9.15
C ARG A 332 9.59 -9.27 9.04
N LEU A 333 9.28 -9.81 7.87
CA LEU A 333 9.52 -11.21 7.52
C LEU A 333 10.91 -11.37 6.87
N PRO A 334 11.56 -12.54 7.00
CA PRO A 334 12.83 -12.78 6.31
C PRO A 334 12.63 -12.81 4.79
N GLY A 335 13.59 -12.36 3.98
CA GLY A 335 13.50 -12.41 2.52
C GLY A 335 13.35 -13.82 1.94
N THR A 336 13.83 -14.84 2.64
CA THR A 336 13.61 -16.25 2.28
C THR A 336 12.13 -16.61 2.25
N PHE A 337 11.27 -15.87 2.94
CA PHE A 337 9.82 -16.08 2.97
C PHE A 337 9.19 -16.03 1.57
N MET A 338 9.58 -15.09 0.70
CA MET A 338 9.02 -15.02 -0.65
C MET A 338 9.44 -16.21 -1.51
N LYS A 339 10.65 -16.74 -1.29
CA LYS A 339 11.11 -17.99 -1.94
C LYS A 339 10.34 -19.21 -1.44
N GLU A 340 9.96 -19.23 -0.16
CA GLU A 340 9.05 -20.25 0.38
C GLU A 340 7.68 -20.15 -0.33
N MET A 341 7.12 -18.93 -0.46
CA MET A 341 5.84 -18.69 -1.12
C MET A 341 5.83 -19.12 -2.60
N PHE A 342 6.93 -18.89 -3.33
CA PHE A 342 7.12 -19.29 -4.73
C PHE A 342 6.79 -20.78 -5.00
N GLN A 343 6.99 -21.64 -3.99
CA GLN A 343 6.76 -23.07 -4.12
C GLN A 343 5.28 -23.43 -4.28
N TYR A 344 4.36 -22.55 -3.87
CA TYR A 344 2.93 -22.83 -3.72
C TYR A 344 2.09 -22.25 -4.87
N GLY A 345 2.43 -22.62 -6.10
CA GLY A 345 1.60 -22.34 -7.27
C GLY A 345 1.73 -20.91 -7.84
N PRO A 346 0.79 -20.48 -8.68
CA PRO A 346 0.95 -19.29 -9.51
C PRO A 346 0.95 -17.97 -8.73
N ILE A 347 0.17 -17.87 -7.65
CA ILE A 347 0.13 -16.65 -6.81
C ILE A 347 1.51 -16.43 -6.17
N GLY A 348 2.12 -17.49 -5.64
CA GLY A 348 3.43 -17.42 -4.99
C GLY A 348 4.53 -17.03 -5.97
N ALA A 349 4.48 -17.56 -7.19
CA ALA A 349 5.41 -17.19 -8.24
C ALA A 349 5.27 -15.73 -8.68
N HIS A 350 4.04 -15.26 -8.79
CA HIS A 350 3.79 -13.86 -9.10
C HIS A 350 4.26 -12.93 -7.97
N LEU A 351 3.99 -13.27 -6.71
CA LEU A 351 4.46 -12.51 -5.53
C LEU A 351 5.99 -12.40 -5.48
N GLU A 352 6.71 -13.50 -5.68
CA GLU A 352 8.17 -13.49 -5.68
C GLU A 352 8.73 -12.61 -6.80
N TRP A 353 8.15 -12.70 -8.00
CA TRP A 353 8.49 -11.85 -9.13
C TRP A 353 8.25 -10.35 -8.84
N LEU A 354 7.07 -10.02 -8.30
CA LEU A 354 6.64 -8.65 -7.99
C LEU A 354 7.56 -8.05 -6.91
N TRP A 355 7.78 -8.80 -5.83
CA TRP A 355 8.66 -8.43 -4.74
C TRP A 355 10.08 -8.17 -5.24
N MET A 356 10.71 -9.14 -5.93
CA MET A 356 12.09 -9.01 -6.39
C MET A 356 12.33 -7.76 -7.25
N ARG A 357 11.35 -7.37 -8.07
CA ARG A 357 11.44 -6.16 -8.89
C ARG A 357 11.29 -4.90 -8.08
N GLN A 358 10.29 -4.83 -7.22
CA GLN A 358 10.13 -3.69 -6.32
C GLN A 358 11.38 -3.51 -5.45
N GLU A 359 11.94 -4.59 -4.94
CA GLU A 359 13.18 -4.59 -4.17
C GLU A 359 14.38 -4.16 -4.97
N PHE A 360 14.47 -4.57 -6.24
CA PHE A 360 15.52 -4.10 -7.11
C PHE A 360 15.47 -2.58 -7.28
N LYS A 361 14.27 -2.00 -7.44
CA LYS A 361 14.12 -0.54 -7.49
C LYS A 361 14.54 0.12 -6.17
N PHE A 362 14.09 -0.41 -5.03
CA PHE A 362 14.47 0.12 -3.72
C PHE A 362 15.93 -0.10 -3.35
N TYR A 363 16.59 -1.07 -3.96
CA TYR A 363 18.03 -1.22 -3.92
C TYR A 363 18.70 -0.17 -4.81
N TRP A 364 18.35 -0.09 -6.09
CA TRP A 364 19.06 0.71 -7.08
C TRP A 364 18.92 2.21 -6.84
N ASP A 365 17.71 2.69 -6.51
CA ASP A 365 17.42 4.12 -6.37
C ASP A 365 18.31 4.80 -5.31
N PRO A 366 18.42 4.31 -4.06
CA PRO A 366 19.29 4.88 -3.02
C PRO A 366 20.75 5.13 -3.40
N PHE A 367 21.37 4.23 -4.18
CA PHE A 367 22.77 4.34 -4.58
C PHE A 367 22.97 5.21 -5.82
N ASN A 368 21.93 5.38 -6.64
CA ASN A 368 22.06 5.98 -7.96
C ASN A 368 21.23 7.25 -8.13
N TRP A 369 19.93 7.18 -7.81
CA TRP A 369 19.00 8.30 -7.95
C TRP A 369 17.84 8.20 -6.94
N PRO A 370 18.07 8.57 -5.66
CA PRO A 370 17.10 8.40 -4.58
C PRO A 370 15.74 8.96 -4.97
N PHE A 371 14.66 8.18 -4.88
CA PHE A 371 13.31 8.63 -5.28
C PHE A 371 12.86 9.88 -4.49
N MET A 372 13.19 9.92 -3.21
CA MET A 372 13.04 11.06 -2.31
C MET A 372 14.32 11.17 -1.47
N ASP A 373 14.63 12.36 -0.95
CA ASP A 373 15.88 12.62 -0.22
C ASP A 373 16.08 11.69 0.99
N PHE A 374 14.98 11.29 1.63
CA PHE A 374 15.03 10.37 2.77
C PHE A 374 15.12 8.89 2.37
N LEU A 375 14.86 8.53 1.11
CA LEU A 375 15.01 7.17 0.58
C LEU A 375 16.43 6.94 0.06
N ASN A 376 17.41 7.21 0.92
CA ASN A 376 18.83 7.11 0.66
C ASN A 376 19.42 5.76 1.15
N VAL A 377 20.74 5.60 1.03
CA VAL A 377 21.45 4.36 1.43
C VAL A 377 21.20 4.01 2.89
N ASP A 378 21.22 4.99 3.79
CA ASP A 378 20.97 4.77 5.22
C ASP A 378 19.56 4.24 5.46
N TRP A 379 18.57 4.76 4.71
CA TRP A 379 17.21 4.24 4.74
C TRP A 379 17.13 2.82 4.22
N TYR A 380 17.80 2.49 3.11
CA TYR A 380 17.77 1.14 2.53
C TYR A 380 18.36 0.10 3.50
N LEU A 381 19.56 0.36 4.01
CA LEU A 381 20.24 -0.53 4.94
C LEU A 381 19.43 -0.74 6.23
N ASN A 382 18.87 0.33 6.80
CA ASN A 382 18.08 0.23 8.02
C ASN A 382 16.69 -0.37 7.80
N THR A 383 16.00 0.05 6.75
CA THR A 383 14.59 -0.32 6.51
C THR A 383 14.48 -1.65 5.81
N ARG A 384 15.17 -1.83 4.68
CA ARG A 384 15.08 -3.02 3.83
C ARG A 384 15.98 -4.14 4.31
N LEU A 385 17.21 -3.87 4.76
CA LEU A 385 18.08 -4.93 5.30
C LEU A 385 17.90 -5.16 6.82
N GLY A 386 17.28 -4.20 7.53
CA GLY A 386 17.05 -4.31 8.97
C GLY A 386 18.31 -4.11 9.81
N LEU A 387 19.33 -3.44 9.26
CA LEU A 387 20.59 -3.20 9.96
C LEU A 387 20.46 -2.04 10.95
N ASP A 388 20.99 -2.23 12.15
CA ASP A 388 21.10 -1.15 13.13
C ASP A 388 22.11 -0.11 12.65
N LYS A 389 21.76 1.18 12.73
CA LYS A 389 22.59 2.29 12.24
C LYS A 389 23.95 2.39 12.97
N THR A 390 24.07 1.79 14.15
CA THR A 390 25.30 1.73 14.94
C THR A 390 26.14 0.48 14.68
N SER A 391 25.61 -0.51 13.94
CA SER A 391 26.31 -1.77 13.67
C SER A 391 27.53 -1.58 12.75
N ALA A 392 28.53 -2.47 12.88
CA ALA A 392 29.69 -2.51 12.00
C ALA A 392 29.28 -2.74 10.54
N ASP A 393 28.41 -3.73 10.31
CA ASP A 393 27.85 -4.06 8.99
C ASP A 393 27.18 -2.86 8.32
N PHE A 394 26.38 -2.08 9.06
CA PHE A 394 25.76 -0.87 8.51
C PHE A 394 26.83 0.14 8.07
N ASN A 395 27.84 0.39 8.90
CA ASN A 395 28.89 1.36 8.61
C ASN A 395 29.81 0.91 7.47
N GLU A 396 30.00 -0.39 7.29
CA GLU A 396 30.73 -0.97 6.16
C GLU A 396 29.94 -0.82 4.86
N LEU A 397 28.70 -1.32 4.84
CA LEU A 397 27.83 -1.29 3.65
C LEU A 397 27.35 0.11 3.27
N ARG A 398 27.42 1.07 4.19
CA ARG A 398 27.20 2.49 3.86
C ARG A 398 28.29 3.02 2.92
N LYS A 399 29.48 2.44 2.96
CA LYS A 399 30.66 2.86 2.17
C LYS A 399 30.83 2.04 0.90
N THR A 400 30.21 0.87 0.81
CA THR A 400 30.36 -0.07 -0.30
C THR A 400 29.01 -0.44 -0.90
N GLU A 401 28.92 -0.48 -2.23
CA GLU A 401 27.72 -1.00 -2.90
C GLU A 401 27.80 -2.53 -2.93
N MET A 402 26.94 -3.19 -2.14
CA MET A 402 26.77 -4.64 -2.19
C MET A 402 26.07 -5.03 -3.49
N PRO A 403 26.52 -6.05 -4.24
CA PRO A 403 25.78 -6.56 -5.40
C PRO A 403 24.35 -6.97 -5.04
N PHE A 404 23.39 -6.72 -5.93
CA PHE A 404 21.98 -7.05 -5.66
C PHE A 404 21.76 -8.55 -5.39
N SER A 405 22.52 -9.43 -6.06
CA SER A 405 22.51 -10.88 -5.82
C SER A 405 22.77 -11.25 -4.35
N ASP A 406 23.61 -10.47 -3.68
CA ASP A 406 24.03 -10.69 -2.29
C ASP A 406 23.11 -9.97 -1.32
N ALA A 407 22.53 -8.85 -1.75
CA ALA A 407 21.56 -8.08 -0.99
C ALA A 407 20.21 -8.81 -0.92
N ALA A 408 19.71 -9.33 -2.04
CA ALA A 408 18.36 -9.89 -2.17
C ALA A 408 18.02 -10.96 -1.11
N PRO A 409 18.88 -11.94 -0.77
CA PRO A 409 18.61 -12.91 0.30
C PRO A 409 18.51 -12.28 1.70
N ARG A 410 19.11 -11.10 1.91
CA ARG A 410 19.15 -10.39 3.19
C ARG A 410 17.98 -9.40 3.35
N ILE A 411 17.36 -8.99 2.25
CA ILE A 411 16.21 -8.08 2.24
C ILE A 411 15.11 -8.66 3.12
N LYS A 412 14.50 -7.79 3.91
CA LYS A 412 13.34 -8.10 4.73
C LYS A 412 12.08 -7.71 3.98
N VAL A 413 11.06 -8.55 4.08
CA VAL A 413 9.73 -8.25 3.56
C VAL A 413 9.00 -7.45 4.64
N ILE A 414 8.49 -6.29 4.25
CA ILE A 414 7.65 -5.46 5.12
C ILE A 414 6.23 -5.52 4.56
N ALA A 415 5.30 -6.06 5.34
CA ALA A 415 3.90 -6.19 4.97
C ALA A 415 3.05 -5.23 5.83
N TYR A 416 2.96 -3.97 5.41
CA TYR A 416 2.19 -2.92 6.08
C TYR A 416 0.70 -3.27 6.14
N ASP A 417 0.13 -3.67 5.00
CA ASP A 417 -1.28 -4.02 4.88
C ASP A 417 -1.59 -5.36 5.52
N GLY A 418 -0.61 -6.28 5.50
CA GLY A 418 -0.65 -7.50 6.29
C GLY A 418 -0.84 -7.25 7.80
N CYS A 419 -0.22 -6.20 8.35
CA CYS A 419 -0.41 -5.83 9.76
C CYS A 419 -1.83 -5.34 10.05
N ALA A 420 -2.37 -4.47 9.17
CA ALA A 420 -3.75 -3.99 9.29
C ALA A 420 -4.77 -5.14 9.13
N ALA A 421 -4.50 -6.08 8.22
CA ALA A 421 -5.30 -7.29 8.02
C ALA A 421 -5.33 -8.19 9.26
N VAL A 422 -4.21 -8.34 9.98
CA VAL A 422 -4.17 -9.02 11.29
C VAL A 422 -5.08 -8.33 12.30
N GLY A 423 -5.05 -6.99 12.35
CA GLY A 423 -5.95 -6.19 13.18
C GLY A 423 -7.43 -6.40 12.85
N ALA A 424 -7.76 -6.66 11.58
CA ALA A 424 -9.13 -6.88 11.12
C ALA A 424 -9.77 -8.18 11.60
N VAL A 425 -8.97 -9.17 12.01
CA VAL A 425 -9.49 -10.45 12.55
C VAL A 425 -10.10 -10.30 13.95
N GLY A 426 -9.77 -9.20 14.64
CA GLY A 426 -10.31 -8.86 15.96
C GLY A 426 -9.28 -8.94 17.09
N ASP A 427 -9.58 -8.26 18.20
CA ASP A 427 -8.70 -8.17 19.37
C ASP A 427 -8.55 -9.51 20.08
N ASP A 428 -9.60 -10.31 20.14
CA ASP A 428 -9.58 -11.66 20.71
C ASP A 428 -8.63 -12.57 19.92
N PHE A 429 -8.59 -12.45 18.59
CA PHE A 429 -7.60 -13.13 17.75
C PHE A 429 -6.19 -12.64 18.07
N MET A 430 -5.96 -11.32 18.06
CA MET A 430 -4.63 -10.78 18.34
C MET A 430 -4.13 -11.20 19.73
N ARG A 431 -4.99 -11.22 20.75
CA ARG A 431 -4.62 -11.67 22.11
C ARG A 431 -4.38 -13.17 22.16
N ALA A 432 -5.23 -13.99 21.54
CA ALA A 432 -5.05 -15.44 21.49
C ALA A 432 -3.72 -15.84 20.82
N MET A 433 -3.29 -15.06 19.82
CA MET A 433 -2.01 -15.25 19.15
C MET A 433 -0.83 -14.60 19.88
N GLY A 434 -1.08 -13.80 20.93
CA GLY A 434 -0.05 -13.05 21.65
C GLY A 434 0.53 -11.88 20.84
N VAL A 435 -0.20 -11.41 19.83
CA VAL A 435 0.12 -10.22 19.03
C VAL A 435 -0.21 -8.94 19.79
N LEU A 436 -1.35 -8.89 20.48
CA LEU A 436 -1.78 -7.74 21.28
C LEU A 436 -1.65 -8.06 22.77
N ASP A 437 -1.01 -7.16 23.51
CA ASP A 437 -0.88 -7.23 24.96
C ASP A 437 -2.26 -7.21 25.66
N PRO A 438 -2.39 -7.75 26.89
CA PRO A 438 -3.61 -7.65 27.68
C PRO A 438 -3.97 -6.17 27.94
N GLU A 439 -5.26 -5.87 28.11
CA GLU A 439 -5.77 -4.48 28.20
C GLU A 439 -5.06 -3.66 29.28
N SER A 440 -4.75 -4.30 30.41
CA SER A 440 -4.04 -3.67 31.53
C SER A 440 -2.62 -3.17 31.18
N LYS A 441 -2.01 -3.71 30.11
CA LYS A 441 -0.67 -3.35 29.65
C LYS A 441 -0.67 -2.44 28.41
N LEU A 442 -1.83 -2.19 27.80
CA LEU A 442 -1.90 -1.26 26.68
C LEU A 442 -1.58 0.17 27.15
N PRO A 443 -0.89 0.97 26.32
CA PRO A 443 -0.72 2.40 26.58
C PRO A 443 -2.06 3.08 26.80
N ALA A 444 -2.10 4.09 27.68
CA ALA A 444 -3.35 4.76 28.05
C ALA A 444 -4.15 5.28 26.84
N TYR A 445 -3.47 5.77 25.80
CA TYR A 445 -4.10 6.29 24.58
C TYR A 445 -4.74 5.21 23.69
N ASN A 446 -4.45 3.92 23.93
CA ASN A 446 -5.04 2.78 23.21
C ASN A 446 -6.07 2.00 24.04
N ARG A 447 -6.39 2.48 25.25
CA ARG A 447 -7.42 1.90 26.12
C ARG A 447 -8.67 2.79 26.06
N PRO A 448 -9.72 2.44 25.30
CA PRO A 448 -10.82 3.36 25.03
C PRO A 448 -11.54 3.88 26.28
N ASP A 449 -11.65 3.04 27.30
CA ASP A 449 -12.22 3.36 28.61
C ASP A 449 -11.39 4.40 29.39
N VAL A 450 -10.07 4.35 29.24
CA VAL A 450 -9.14 5.30 29.87
C VAL A 450 -8.98 6.57 29.03
N ALA A 451 -8.85 6.44 27.71
CA ALA A 451 -8.65 7.56 26.80
C ALA A 451 -9.92 8.40 26.58
N GLY A 452 -11.08 7.83 26.88
CA GLY A 452 -12.38 8.47 26.64
C GLY A 452 -12.76 8.53 25.15
N HIS A 453 -12.12 7.72 24.30
CA HIS A 453 -12.36 7.69 22.86
C HIS A 453 -12.12 6.30 22.24
N PRO A 454 -12.77 5.97 21.11
CA PRO A 454 -12.72 4.63 20.54
C PRO A 454 -11.60 4.43 19.49
N HIS A 455 -10.69 5.39 19.35
CA HIS A 455 -9.63 5.38 18.34
C HIS A 455 -8.31 4.85 18.92
N ARG A 456 -7.63 3.96 18.21
CA ARG A 456 -6.33 3.40 18.60
C ARG A 456 -5.28 3.60 17.52
N VAL A 457 -4.03 3.70 17.94
CA VAL A 457 -2.86 3.90 17.07
C VAL A 457 -1.81 2.84 17.38
N PHE A 458 -1.46 2.03 16.38
CA PHE A 458 -0.43 1.00 16.48
C PHE A 458 0.82 1.43 15.70
N GLY A 459 1.99 1.35 16.34
CA GLY A 459 3.25 1.83 15.78
C GLY A 459 3.38 3.35 15.78
N LYS A 460 2.99 4.06 16.85
CA LYS A 460 3.13 5.52 16.91
C LYS A 460 4.58 5.96 16.64
N LYS A 461 5.54 5.19 17.16
CA LYS A 461 6.99 5.33 16.94
C LYS A 461 7.64 3.95 16.92
N ALA A 462 8.92 3.87 16.55
CA ALA A 462 9.67 2.61 16.51
C ALA A 462 9.76 1.91 17.88
N ASP A 463 9.80 2.67 18.96
CA ASP A 463 9.85 2.23 20.36
C ASP A 463 8.47 2.18 21.06
N ASP A 464 7.41 2.68 20.39
CA ASP A 464 6.04 2.69 20.88
C ASP A 464 5.11 2.04 19.86
N LEU A 465 5.00 0.71 19.96
CA LEU A 465 4.19 -0.10 19.06
C LEU A 465 2.71 -0.17 19.46
N GLY A 466 2.29 0.53 20.52
CA GLY A 466 0.89 0.54 20.94
C GLY A 466 0.40 -0.77 21.59
N GLY A 467 1.31 -1.55 22.20
CA GLY A 467 1.00 -2.86 22.80
C GLY A 467 1.08 -4.05 21.84
N ILE A 468 1.67 -3.85 20.65
CA ILE A 468 1.90 -4.90 19.67
C ILE A 468 3.22 -5.62 19.93
N ASN A 469 3.16 -6.95 20.01
CA ASN A 469 4.32 -7.82 19.98
C ASN A 469 4.72 -8.11 18.53
N ALA A 470 5.69 -7.35 18.03
CA ALA A 470 6.13 -7.41 16.64
C ALA A 470 6.64 -8.79 16.19
N ARG A 471 7.33 -9.54 17.08
CA ARG A 471 7.81 -10.89 16.77
C ARG A 471 6.63 -11.85 16.56
N ARG A 472 5.61 -11.78 17.43
CA ARG A 472 4.39 -12.59 17.29
C ARG A 472 3.59 -12.18 16.07
N LEU A 473 3.50 -10.88 15.77
CA LEU A 473 2.87 -10.38 14.55
C LEU A 473 3.52 -10.97 13.29
N ALA A 474 4.86 -10.91 13.20
CA ALA A 474 5.62 -11.51 12.09
C ALA A 474 5.38 -13.02 11.97
N GLN A 475 5.40 -13.74 13.10
CA GLN A 475 5.16 -15.19 13.13
C GLN A 475 3.74 -15.55 12.66
N VAL A 476 2.73 -14.81 13.10
CA VAL A 476 1.32 -14.99 12.72
C VAL A 476 1.13 -14.73 11.23
N MET A 477 1.66 -13.62 10.70
CA MET A 477 1.62 -13.33 9.27
C MET A 477 2.28 -14.47 8.48
N LYS A 478 3.52 -14.85 8.80
CA LYS A 478 4.22 -15.95 8.12
C LYS A 478 3.40 -17.24 8.12
N THR A 479 2.87 -17.62 9.28
CA THR A 479 2.13 -18.89 9.46
C THR A 479 0.89 -18.96 8.57
N PHE A 480 0.07 -17.91 8.60
CA PHE A 480 -1.22 -17.93 7.89
C PHE A 480 -1.09 -17.58 6.41
N LEU A 481 -0.10 -16.78 6.02
CA LEU A 481 0.22 -16.59 4.59
C LEU A 481 0.65 -17.91 3.94
N LEU A 482 1.57 -18.66 4.57
CA LEU A 482 2.01 -19.96 4.05
C LEU A 482 0.86 -20.97 4.02
N GLY A 483 0.04 -21.05 5.08
CA GLY A 483 -1.06 -21.99 5.10
C GLY A 483 -2.15 -21.67 4.07
N GLY A 484 -2.48 -20.39 3.85
CA GLY A 484 -3.38 -19.97 2.79
C GLY A 484 -2.87 -20.35 1.40
N MET A 485 -1.57 -20.18 1.16
CA MET A 485 -0.92 -20.60 -0.07
C MET A 485 -0.94 -22.12 -0.26
N ILE A 486 -0.58 -22.89 0.77
CA ILE A 486 -0.62 -24.36 0.73
C ILE A 486 -2.04 -24.86 0.43
N ALA A 487 -3.04 -24.32 1.12
CA ALA A 487 -4.43 -24.73 0.99
C ALA A 487 -5.01 -24.47 -0.41
N THR A 488 -4.49 -23.46 -1.12
CA THR A 488 -5.01 -23.04 -2.43
C THR A 488 -4.11 -23.45 -3.60
N ALA A 489 -2.89 -23.92 -3.34
CA ALA A 489 -1.87 -24.22 -4.36
C ALA A 489 -2.38 -25.15 -5.47
N GLY A 490 -2.98 -26.29 -5.11
CA GLY A 490 -3.45 -27.27 -6.09
C GLY A 490 -4.55 -26.73 -7.01
N ARG A 491 -5.53 -25.99 -6.44
CA ARG A 491 -6.57 -25.32 -7.22
C ARG A 491 -5.96 -24.27 -8.13
N ALA A 492 -5.12 -23.40 -7.58
CA ALA A 492 -4.52 -22.31 -8.33
C ALA A 492 -3.68 -22.84 -9.50
N GLU A 493 -2.86 -23.87 -9.28
CA GLU A 493 -2.05 -24.52 -10.32
C GLU A 493 -2.91 -25.16 -11.42
N SER A 494 -4.06 -25.77 -11.06
CA SER A 494 -5.00 -26.34 -12.03
C SER A 494 -5.67 -25.30 -12.93
N LEU A 495 -5.84 -24.07 -12.43
CA LEU A 495 -6.48 -22.97 -13.15
C LEU A 495 -5.48 -22.16 -13.99
N ILE A 496 -4.31 -21.88 -13.41
CA ILE A 496 -3.19 -21.20 -14.06
C ILE A 496 -1.92 -21.92 -13.63
N PRO A 497 -1.36 -22.81 -14.47
CA PRO A 497 -0.09 -23.44 -14.16
C PRO A 497 0.99 -22.39 -13.96
N ARG A 498 1.82 -22.53 -12.92
CA ARG A 498 2.90 -21.57 -12.61
C ARG A 498 3.82 -21.36 -13.82
N ALA A 499 4.12 -22.42 -14.56
CA ALA A 499 4.96 -22.37 -15.76
C ALA A 499 4.34 -21.58 -16.93
N SER A 500 3.04 -21.31 -16.89
CA SER A 500 2.32 -20.54 -17.93
C SER A 500 2.30 -19.04 -17.67
N ILE A 501 2.71 -18.59 -16.48
CA ILE A 501 2.70 -17.17 -16.12
C ILE A 501 3.65 -16.40 -17.04
N LYS A 502 3.11 -15.36 -17.63
CA LYS A 502 3.80 -14.37 -18.44
C LYS A 502 3.60 -13.00 -17.84
N HIS A 503 4.70 -12.27 -17.76
CA HIS A 503 4.70 -10.86 -17.41
C HIS A 503 5.06 -10.03 -18.64
N ASP A 504 4.53 -8.80 -18.68
CA ASP A 504 4.90 -7.81 -19.67
C ASP A 504 6.26 -7.23 -19.31
N HIS A 505 7.16 -7.23 -20.27
CA HIS A 505 8.52 -6.73 -20.15
C HIS A 505 8.71 -5.64 -21.19
N GLU A 506 8.85 -4.40 -20.73
CA GLU A 506 9.20 -3.30 -21.60
C GLU A 506 10.71 -3.34 -21.85
N GLU A 507 11.11 -3.87 -23.01
CA GLU A 507 12.48 -3.70 -23.49
C GLU A 507 12.68 -2.23 -23.87
N SER A 508 13.43 -1.49 -23.07
CA SER A 508 13.65 -0.06 -23.28
C SER A 508 14.50 0.27 -24.51
N GLY A 509 15.18 -0.73 -25.11
CA GLY A 509 16.15 -0.52 -26.19
C GLY A 509 17.31 0.41 -25.81
N ILE A 510 17.45 0.76 -24.53
CA ILE A 510 18.44 1.72 -24.03
C ILE A 510 19.82 1.06 -23.97
N ASN A 511 20.84 1.77 -24.44
CA ASN A 511 22.23 1.40 -24.18
C ASN A 511 22.54 1.60 -22.69
N LEU A 512 22.62 0.49 -21.94
CA LEU A 512 22.84 0.49 -20.49
C LEU A 512 24.16 1.14 -20.08
N ASP A 513 25.23 0.95 -20.84
CA ASP A 513 26.54 1.52 -20.51
C ASP A 513 26.54 3.04 -20.67
N GLY A 514 25.92 3.52 -21.75
CA GLY A 514 25.63 4.93 -21.96
C GLY A 514 24.75 5.53 -20.86
N PHE A 515 23.68 4.83 -20.47
CA PHE A 515 22.78 5.26 -19.41
C PHE A 515 23.51 5.36 -18.05
N ARG A 516 24.30 4.34 -17.68
CA ARG A 516 25.12 4.34 -16.45
C ARG A 516 26.11 5.49 -16.45
N ALA A 517 26.79 5.71 -17.58
CA ALA A 517 27.72 6.83 -17.71
C ALA A 517 27.04 8.18 -17.44
N ARG A 518 25.79 8.37 -17.92
CA ARG A 518 25.00 9.59 -17.63
C ARG A 518 24.62 9.72 -16.16
N ILE A 519 24.20 8.64 -15.50
CA ILE A 519 23.89 8.65 -14.06
C ILE A 519 25.14 9.00 -13.25
N THR A 520 26.30 8.39 -13.57
CA THR A 520 27.56 8.71 -12.92
C THR A 520 27.96 10.17 -13.15
N LEU A 521 27.85 10.67 -14.38
CA LEU A 521 28.11 12.08 -14.71
C LEU A 521 27.23 13.03 -13.89
N ARG A 522 25.92 12.76 -13.81
CA ARG A 522 24.98 13.52 -12.98
C ARG A 522 25.43 13.58 -11.52
N ASN A 523 25.76 12.43 -10.94
CA ASN A 523 26.17 12.34 -9.53
C ASN A 523 27.52 13.02 -9.28
N LEU A 524 28.46 12.97 -10.25
CA LEU A 524 29.71 13.72 -10.19
C LEU A 524 29.47 15.24 -10.21
N ARG A 525 28.53 15.73 -11.01
CA ARG A 525 28.16 17.15 -11.07
C ARG A 525 27.54 17.65 -9.76
N ILE A 526 26.59 16.91 -9.18
CA ILE A 526 26.01 17.25 -7.87
C ILE A 526 27.10 17.37 -6.81
N LYS A 527 27.98 16.37 -6.73
CA LYS A 527 29.08 16.39 -5.76
C LYS A 527 30.04 17.56 -6.06
N LEU A 528 30.30 17.88 -7.33
CA LEU A 528 31.15 19.02 -7.69
C LEU A 528 30.57 20.33 -7.13
N ASP A 529 29.26 20.54 -7.25
CA ASP A 529 28.59 21.73 -6.70
C ASP A 529 28.70 21.78 -5.16
N GLU A 530 28.55 20.63 -4.48
CA GLU A 530 28.77 20.53 -3.04
C GLU A 530 30.20 20.88 -2.63
N ASP A 531 31.21 20.42 -3.36
CA ASP A 531 32.61 20.74 -3.08
C ASP A 531 32.93 22.21 -3.34
N ILE A 532 32.37 22.80 -4.40
CA ILE A 532 32.49 24.24 -4.68
C ILE A 532 31.93 25.04 -3.51
N LYS A 533 30.70 24.74 -3.07
CA LYS A 533 30.07 25.41 -1.93
C LYS A 533 30.92 25.30 -0.67
N ARG A 534 31.44 24.11 -0.38
CA ARG A 534 32.28 23.84 0.79
C ARG A 534 33.60 24.62 0.74
N ALA A 535 34.22 24.71 -0.44
CA ALA A 535 35.42 25.51 -0.66
C ALA A 535 35.13 27.01 -0.44
N GLU A 536 34.00 27.51 -0.95
CA GLU A 536 33.58 28.90 -0.74
C GLU A 536 33.33 29.20 0.75
N GLU A 537 32.67 28.31 1.47
CA GLU A 537 32.47 28.41 2.93
C GLU A 537 33.80 28.41 3.70
N ALA A 538 34.73 27.51 3.34
CA ALA A 538 36.05 27.45 3.95
C ALA A 538 36.85 28.73 3.70
N LYS A 539 36.78 29.27 2.47
CA LYS A 539 37.40 30.55 2.11
C LYS A 539 36.81 31.71 2.91
N ALA A 540 35.49 31.79 3.00
CA ALA A 540 34.81 32.83 3.79
C ALA A 540 35.16 32.75 5.28
N ALA A 541 35.41 31.55 5.81
CA ALA A 541 35.82 31.32 7.19
C ALA A 541 37.34 31.49 7.44
N GLY A 542 38.14 31.90 6.45
CA GLY A 542 39.59 32.04 6.57
C GLY A 542 40.33 30.71 6.76
N LYS A 543 39.73 29.58 6.39
CA LYS A 543 40.30 28.23 6.54
C LYS A 543 41.10 27.81 5.31
N ASP A 544 42.22 28.48 5.06
CA ASP A 544 43.04 28.32 3.85
C ASP A 544 43.44 26.87 3.52
N LYS A 545 43.76 26.07 4.55
CA LYS A 545 44.13 24.65 4.36
C LYS A 545 42.97 23.80 3.84
N GLU A 546 41.76 24.01 4.39
CA GLU A 546 40.56 23.32 3.93
C GLU A 546 40.20 23.76 2.51
N TYR A 547 40.23 25.07 2.25
CA TYR A 547 39.97 25.62 0.92
C TYR A 547 40.88 25.03 -0.16
N ARG A 548 42.20 24.98 0.06
CA ARG A 548 43.15 24.39 -0.90
C ARG A 548 42.92 22.90 -1.14
N ARG A 549 42.59 22.14 -0.08
CA ARG A 549 42.25 20.72 -0.19
C ARG A 549 40.99 20.52 -1.04
N ASP A 550 39.98 21.36 -0.82
CA ASP A 550 38.70 21.27 -1.52
C ASP A 550 38.87 21.67 -3.00
N LEU A 551 39.72 22.66 -3.32
CA LEU A 551 40.11 22.98 -4.71
C LEU A 551 40.75 21.79 -5.44
N GLY A 552 41.68 21.08 -4.82
CA GLY A 552 42.28 19.88 -5.42
C GLY A 552 41.24 18.77 -5.69
N THR A 553 40.21 18.67 -4.84
CA THR A 553 39.10 17.73 -5.02
C THR A 553 38.19 18.14 -6.18
N ILE A 554 37.91 19.44 -6.31
CA ILE A 554 37.16 20.05 -7.43
C ILE A 554 37.84 19.75 -8.76
N ASP A 555 39.16 19.97 -8.89
CA ASP A 555 39.89 19.75 -10.14
C ASP A 555 39.92 18.28 -10.56
N LYS A 556 40.13 17.37 -9.60
CA LYS A 556 40.03 15.92 -9.83
C LYS A 556 38.64 15.53 -10.34
N ARG A 557 37.59 16.11 -9.76
CA ARG A 557 36.21 15.83 -10.15
C ARG A 557 35.86 16.39 -11.53
N ARG A 558 36.30 17.61 -11.86
CA ARG A 558 36.18 18.20 -13.21
C ARG A 558 36.85 17.33 -14.27
N SER A 559 38.06 16.83 -13.98
CA SER A 559 38.77 15.91 -14.89
C SER A 559 38.00 14.60 -15.10
N THR A 560 37.42 14.06 -14.03
CA THR A 560 36.60 12.83 -14.10
C THR A 560 35.31 13.07 -14.90
N ILE A 561 34.66 14.22 -14.70
CA ILE A 561 33.48 14.66 -15.47
C ILE A 561 33.79 14.69 -16.98
N ALA A 562 34.91 15.29 -17.39
CA ALA A 562 35.30 15.33 -18.79
C ALA A 562 35.47 13.94 -19.41
N VAL A 563 36.03 12.97 -18.67
CA VAL A 563 36.13 11.57 -19.13
C VAL A 563 34.75 10.94 -19.37
N TYR A 564 33.80 11.17 -18.47
CA TYR A 564 32.43 10.65 -18.63
C TYR A 564 31.68 11.33 -19.77
N GLU A 565 31.88 12.64 -19.97
CA GLU A 565 31.29 13.37 -21.10
C GLU A 565 31.78 12.81 -22.45
N GLU A 566 33.08 12.56 -22.59
CA GLU A 566 33.63 11.94 -23.81
C GLU A 566 33.15 10.49 -24.01
N ARG A 567 32.99 9.73 -22.92
CA ARG A 567 32.39 8.39 -22.98
C ARG A 567 30.94 8.46 -23.48
N ILE A 568 30.12 9.34 -22.92
CA ILE A 568 28.72 9.51 -23.35
C ILE A 568 28.65 9.91 -24.82
N LYS A 569 29.46 10.89 -25.27
CA LYS A 569 29.53 11.28 -26.69
C LYS A 569 29.87 10.10 -27.61
N ARG A 570 30.75 9.20 -27.16
CA ARG A 570 31.12 8.00 -27.93
C ARG A 570 29.95 7.03 -28.06
N GLU A 571 29.27 6.75 -26.96
CA GLU A 571 28.12 5.84 -26.93
C GLU A 571 26.91 6.40 -27.71
N GLU A 572 26.70 7.73 -27.67
CA GLU A 572 25.67 8.43 -28.45
C GLU A 572 25.85 8.30 -29.97
N ARG A 573 27.09 8.13 -30.46
CA ARG A 573 27.37 7.89 -31.88
C ARG A 573 26.87 6.54 -32.36
N VAL A 574 26.78 5.55 -31.46
CA VAL A 574 26.35 4.19 -31.77
C VAL A 574 24.84 4.05 -31.58
N THR A 575 24.31 4.63 -30.52
CA THR A 575 22.92 4.46 -30.09
C THR A 575 22.42 5.72 -29.39
N ARG A 576 21.18 6.13 -29.65
CA ARG A 576 20.57 7.27 -28.96
C ARG A 576 20.48 6.96 -27.47
N ILE A 577 21.21 7.71 -26.64
CA ILE A 577 21.05 7.66 -25.19
C ILE A 577 20.04 8.73 -24.80
N SER A 578 18.85 8.32 -24.34
CA SER A 578 17.88 9.25 -23.76
C SER A 578 18.49 9.99 -22.57
N GLU A 579 18.16 11.27 -22.41
CA GLU A 579 18.39 11.96 -21.14
C GLU A 579 17.71 11.15 -20.04
N PRO A 580 18.43 10.81 -18.96
CA PRO A 580 17.87 9.97 -17.93
C PRO A 580 16.85 10.83 -17.19
N VAL A 581 15.58 10.58 -17.44
CA VAL A 581 14.49 11.01 -16.57
C VAL A 581 14.09 9.80 -15.75
N ARG A 582 13.51 10.01 -14.56
CA ARG A 582 13.09 8.87 -13.71
C ARG A 582 12.20 7.87 -14.46
N ALA A 583 11.32 8.37 -15.33
CA ALA A 583 10.43 7.55 -16.15
C ALA A 583 11.16 6.73 -17.22
N SER A 584 12.41 7.07 -17.57
CA SER A 584 13.21 6.39 -18.60
C SER A 584 14.28 5.48 -18.01
N ILE A 585 14.26 5.19 -16.70
CA ILE A 585 15.22 4.26 -16.10
C ILE A 585 14.92 2.86 -16.63
N PRO A 586 15.87 2.17 -17.28
CA PRO A 586 15.67 0.84 -17.86
C PRO A 586 15.72 -0.25 -16.77
N TYR A 587 14.82 -0.19 -15.80
CA TYR A 587 14.82 -1.10 -14.64
C TYR A 587 14.80 -2.57 -15.06
N GLU A 588 14.09 -2.92 -16.14
CA GLU A 588 14.04 -4.28 -16.68
C GLU A 588 15.45 -4.80 -17.03
N GLN A 589 16.18 -4.08 -17.87
CA GLN A 589 17.51 -4.49 -18.32
C GLN A 589 18.52 -4.48 -17.15
N LEU A 590 18.43 -3.48 -16.27
CA LEU A 590 19.28 -3.38 -15.08
C LEU A 590 19.05 -4.56 -14.11
N TYR A 591 17.79 -4.95 -13.91
CA TYR A 591 17.41 -6.10 -13.09
C TYR A 591 17.93 -7.40 -13.71
N GLN A 592 17.72 -7.61 -15.00
CA GLN A 592 18.20 -8.79 -15.71
C GLN A 592 19.73 -8.93 -15.62
N GLN A 593 20.48 -7.84 -15.76
CA GLN A 593 21.94 -7.86 -15.60
C GLN A 593 22.35 -8.20 -14.16
N ALA A 594 21.68 -7.60 -13.17
CA ALA A 594 21.96 -7.85 -11.76
C ALA A 594 21.69 -9.33 -11.36
N MET A 595 20.67 -9.94 -11.96
CA MET A 595 20.33 -11.36 -11.72
C MET A 595 21.14 -12.34 -12.59
N GLY A 596 21.57 -11.91 -13.78
CA GLY A 596 22.34 -12.73 -14.72
C GLY A 596 23.79 -12.97 -14.28
N GLN A 597 24.37 -12.05 -13.50
CA GLN A 597 25.69 -12.24 -12.89
C GLN A 597 25.73 -13.42 -11.90
N THR A 598 24.58 -13.84 -11.37
CA THR A 598 24.48 -14.95 -10.40
C THR A 598 24.43 -16.34 -11.04
N ARG A 599 24.23 -16.42 -12.37
CA ARG A 599 24.08 -17.71 -13.10
C ARG A 599 25.35 -18.16 -13.83
N LYS A 600 26.41 -17.35 -13.81
CA LYS A 600 27.75 -17.71 -14.26
C LYS A 600 28.62 -17.96 -13.04
#